data_AF-A0A0Q0WLJ5-F1
#
_entry.id   AF-A0A0Q0WLJ5-F1
#
_cell.length_a   1.000
_cell.length_b   1.000
_cell.length_c   1.000
_cell.angle_alpha   90.00
_cell.angle_beta   90.00
_cell.angle_gamma   90.00
#
_symmetry.space_group_name_H-M   'P 1'
#
loop_
_entity.id
_entity.type
_entity.pdbx_description
1 polymer ?
#
loop_
_entity_poly.entity_id
_entity_poly.type
_entity_poly.pdbx_seq_one_letter_code
_entity_poly.pdbx_strand_id
1 'polypeptide(L)'
;MVTAVFALMPLIGTSAIYIPMALYYLVVQDFLRVAALLILGTIFLNIFPENILRPALAKAGAAIHPAVTLLAFAAPIFVIGVMGVVVGPALYGFILAAYRTRLSIMKEEAGVVAKPEAQKKNPTESSQGRSLLGRRAGGFISWLSRGRL
;
A
#
# COMPACT_ATOMS: atom_id res chain seq x y z
N MET A 1 24.72 5.08 -12.63
CA MET A 1 25.69 4.48 -11.68
C MET A 1 25.27 4.69 -10.23
N VAL A 2 24.97 5.92 -9.79
CA VAL A 2 24.48 6.20 -8.41
C VAL A 2 23.18 5.44 -8.06
N THR A 3 22.24 5.32 -9.00
CA THR A 3 20.98 4.57 -8.79
C THR A 3 21.18 3.08 -8.53
N ALA A 4 22.21 2.46 -9.11
CA ALA A 4 22.53 1.05 -8.85
C ALA A 4 23.00 0.85 -7.41
N VAL A 5 23.82 1.77 -6.88
CA VAL A 5 24.29 1.71 -5.49
C VAL A 5 23.13 1.87 -4.51
N PHE A 6 22.20 2.80 -4.77
CA PHE A 6 20.98 2.94 -3.96
C PHE A 6 20.00 1.76 -4.12
N ALA A 7 19.99 1.08 -5.26
CA ALA A 7 19.22 -0.15 -5.47
C ALA A 7 19.85 -1.39 -4.79
N LEU A 8 21.16 -1.35 -4.51
CA LEU A 8 21.87 -2.33 -3.69
C LEU A 8 21.71 -2.07 -2.19
N MET A 9 21.48 -0.82 -1.76
CA MET A 9 21.20 -0.47 -0.36
C MET A 9 20.06 -1.29 0.29
N PRO A 10 18.92 -1.58 -0.37
CA PRO A 10 17.91 -2.48 0.17
C PRO A 10 18.35 -3.96 0.15
N LEU A 11 19.27 -4.35 -0.74
CA LEU A 11 19.80 -5.73 -0.82
C LEU A 11 20.80 -6.01 0.31
N ILE A 12 21.60 -5.01 0.68
CA ILE A 12 22.34 -4.94 1.95
C ILE A 12 21.36 -4.52 3.05
N GLY A 13 20.22 -5.20 3.10
CA GLY A 13 19.14 -4.92 4.03
C GLY A 13 19.58 -5.19 5.46
N THR A 14 18.60 -5.17 6.37
CA THR A 14 18.81 -5.23 7.81
C THR A 14 19.63 -6.42 8.32
N SER A 15 19.74 -7.49 7.51
CA SER A 15 20.68 -8.60 7.66
C SER A 15 22.13 -8.19 7.79
N ALA A 16 22.59 -7.17 7.07
CA ALA A 16 23.96 -6.69 7.13
C ALA A 16 24.33 -6.10 8.51
N ILE A 17 23.34 -5.70 9.30
CA ILE A 17 23.55 -5.12 10.64
C ILE A 17 23.45 -6.20 11.72
N TYR A 18 22.40 -7.03 11.68
CA TYR A 18 22.15 -7.98 12.78
C TYR A 18 23.03 -9.23 12.70
N ILE A 19 23.49 -9.65 11.51
CA ILE A 19 24.40 -10.80 11.34
C ILE A 19 25.76 -10.58 12.03
N PRO A 20 26.50 -9.47 11.78
CA PRO A 20 27.76 -9.24 12.49
C PRO A 20 27.54 -8.99 13.99
N MET A 21 26.41 -8.41 14.39
CA MET A 21 26.01 -8.30 15.81
C MET A 21 25.82 -9.67 16.47
N ALA A 22 25.13 -10.59 15.79
CA ALA A 22 24.95 -11.96 16.28
C ALA A 22 26.30 -12.69 16.38
N LEU A 23 27.20 -12.48 15.42
CA LEU A 23 28.55 -13.04 15.46
C LEU A 23 29.36 -12.48 16.65
N TYR A 24 29.23 -11.18 16.95
CA TYR A 24 29.86 -10.58 18.13
C TYR A 24 29.37 -11.23 19.43
N TYR A 25 28.05 -11.39 19.61
CA TYR A 25 27.52 -12.05 20.81
C TYR A 25 27.85 -13.54 20.90
N LEU A 26 28.10 -14.20 19.77
CA LEU A 26 28.58 -15.59 19.73
C LEU A 26 30.00 -15.71 20.32
N VAL A 27 30.88 -14.74 20.03
CA VAL A 27 32.24 -14.68 20.59
C VAL A 27 32.20 -14.42 22.11
N VAL A 28 31.22 -13.62 22.56
CA VAL A 28 30.99 -13.35 23.99
C VAL A 28 30.30 -14.53 24.72
N GLN A 29 29.99 -15.62 24.00
CA GLN A 29 29.30 -16.82 24.52
C GLN A 29 27.91 -16.55 25.11
N ASP A 30 27.24 -15.49 24.64
CA ASP A 30 25.88 -15.13 25.08
C ASP A 30 24.83 -15.68 24.11
N PHE A 31 24.57 -16.98 24.23
CA PHE A 31 23.68 -17.72 23.32
C PHE A 31 22.23 -17.23 23.36
N LEU A 32 21.76 -16.73 24.52
CA LEU A 32 20.40 -16.18 24.65
C LEU A 32 20.24 -14.92 23.81
N ARG A 33 21.22 -14.00 23.86
CA ARG A 33 21.19 -12.81 23.03
C ARG A 33 21.36 -13.13 21.55
N VAL A 34 22.22 -14.10 21.19
CA VAL A 34 22.35 -14.55 19.79
C VAL A 34 21.02 -15.08 19.24
N ALA A 35 20.37 -15.98 19.97
CA ALA A 35 19.10 -16.57 19.55
C ALA A 35 18.01 -15.50 19.44
N ALA A 36 17.86 -14.63 20.45
CA ALA A 36 16.89 -13.55 20.43
C ALA A 36 17.14 -12.60 19.24
N LEU A 37 18.38 -12.23 18.98
CA LEU A 37 18.76 -11.26 17.95
C LEU A 37 18.60 -11.84 16.54
N LEU A 38 18.87 -13.13 16.32
CA LEU A 38 18.59 -13.80 15.04
C LEU A 38 17.10 -13.97 14.78
N ILE A 39 16.31 -14.36 15.79
CA ILE A 39 14.86 -14.56 15.68
C ILE A 39 14.15 -13.22 15.46
N LEU A 40 14.40 -12.22 16.32
CA LEU A 40 13.84 -10.88 16.12
C LEU A 40 14.37 -10.24 14.83
N GLY A 41 15.68 -10.37 14.56
CA GLY A 41 16.34 -9.86 13.35
C GLY A 41 15.65 -10.34 12.08
N THR A 42 15.43 -11.64 11.98
CA THR A 42 14.82 -12.25 10.79
C THR A 42 13.33 -11.88 10.67
N ILE A 43 12.56 -11.99 11.76
CA ILE A 43 11.10 -11.80 11.72
C ILE A 43 10.72 -10.31 11.59
N PHE A 44 11.30 -9.46 12.43
CA PHE A 44 10.90 -8.06 12.52
C PHE A 44 11.57 -7.20 11.45
N LEU A 45 12.83 -7.47 11.13
CA LEU A 45 13.63 -6.59 10.27
C LEU A 45 13.70 -7.06 8.81
N ASN A 46 13.37 -8.32 8.52
CA ASN A 46 13.38 -8.87 7.16
C ASN A 46 11.94 -9.16 6.67
N ILE A 47 11.19 -9.98 7.43
CA ILE A 47 9.83 -10.38 7.03
C ILE A 47 8.84 -9.22 7.10
N PHE A 48 8.87 -8.41 8.16
CA PHE A 48 7.87 -7.33 8.33
C PHE A 48 7.87 -6.28 7.19
N PRO A 49 9.01 -5.67 6.80
CA PRO A 49 9.01 -4.66 5.75
C PRO A 49 8.73 -5.28 4.37
N GLU A 50 9.28 -6.45 4.05
CA GLU A 50 9.09 -7.02 2.71
C GLU A 50 7.71 -7.66 2.52
N ASN A 51 7.16 -8.29 3.56
CA ASN A 51 5.93 -9.06 3.47
C ASN A 51 4.66 -8.25 3.77
N ILE A 52 4.75 -7.07 4.39
CA ILE A 52 3.58 -6.20 4.64
C ILE A 52 3.58 -4.99 3.72
N LEU A 53 4.73 -4.35 3.51
CA LEU A 53 4.79 -3.11 2.74
C LEU A 53 4.51 -3.35 1.26
N ARG A 54 5.08 -4.41 0.67
CA ARG A 54 4.83 -4.78 -0.74
C ARG A 54 3.37 -5.12 -1.04
N PRO A 55 2.67 -6.00 -0.29
CA PRO A 55 1.26 -6.28 -0.59
C PRO A 55 0.35 -5.11 -0.24
N ALA A 56 0.65 -4.27 0.76
CA ALA A 56 -0.15 -3.07 1.02
C ALA A 56 -0.08 -2.07 -0.15
N LEU A 57 1.10 -1.89 -0.75
CA LEU A 57 1.30 -1.06 -1.93
C LEU A 57 0.74 -1.72 -3.21
N ALA A 58 0.87 -3.04 -3.34
CA ALA A 58 0.34 -3.78 -4.50
C ALA A 58 -1.19 -3.88 -4.50
N LYS A 59 -1.82 -3.97 -3.31
CA LYS A 59 -3.29 -3.95 -3.17
C LYS A 59 -3.91 -2.63 -3.62
N ALA A 60 -3.17 -1.52 -3.53
CA ALA A 60 -3.66 -0.21 -3.96
C ALA A 60 -3.63 -0.01 -5.49
N GLY A 61 -2.87 -0.83 -6.24
CA GLY A 61 -2.65 -0.64 -7.68
C GLY A 61 -3.31 -1.67 -8.62
N ALA A 62 -3.85 -2.77 -8.11
CA ALA A 62 -4.31 -3.88 -8.96
C ALA A 62 -5.78 -3.69 -9.43
N ALA A 63 -6.00 -2.72 -10.32
CA ALA A 63 -7.27 -2.60 -11.06
C ALA A 63 -7.45 -3.67 -12.16
N ILE A 64 -6.50 -4.60 -12.29
CA ILE A 64 -6.39 -5.57 -13.39
C ILE A 64 -6.34 -6.98 -12.80
N HIS A 65 -7.13 -7.87 -13.40
CA HIS A 65 -7.21 -9.27 -12.98
C HIS A 65 -5.83 -9.95 -13.05
N PRO A 66 -5.31 -10.53 -11.95
CA PRO A 66 -3.95 -11.08 -11.86
C PRO A 66 -3.61 -12.12 -12.93
N ALA A 67 -4.60 -12.92 -13.37
CA ALA A 67 -4.39 -13.91 -14.42
C ALA A 67 -4.05 -13.28 -15.77
N VAL A 68 -4.59 -12.09 -16.08
CA VAL A 68 -4.29 -11.38 -17.33
C VAL A 68 -2.86 -10.85 -17.31
N THR A 69 -2.41 -10.33 -16.16
CA THR A 69 -1.02 -9.89 -15.98
C THR A 69 -0.05 -11.07 -16.10
N LEU A 70 -0.36 -12.21 -15.48
CA LEU A 70 0.43 -13.44 -15.61
C LEU A 70 0.52 -13.91 -17.06
N LEU A 71 -0.60 -13.88 -17.80
CA LEU A 71 -0.64 -14.26 -19.21
C LEU A 71 0.20 -13.31 -20.07
N ALA A 72 0.13 -12.00 -19.82
CA ALA A 72 0.90 -10.99 -20.54
C ALA A 72 2.42 -11.13 -20.36
N PHE A 73 2.88 -11.68 -19.24
CA PHE A 73 4.30 -11.97 -19.02
C PHE A 73 4.69 -13.38 -19.51
N ALA A 74 3.88 -14.39 -19.23
CA ALA A 74 4.22 -15.79 -19.51
C ALA A 74 4.04 -16.16 -20.98
N ALA A 75 2.91 -15.81 -21.60
CA ALA A 75 2.60 -16.20 -22.99
C ALA A 75 3.63 -15.74 -24.03
N PRO A 76 4.15 -14.48 -24.01
CA PRO A 76 5.12 -14.04 -24.99
C PRO A 76 6.50 -14.69 -24.84
N ILE A 77 6.85 -15.21 -23.66
CA ILE A 77 8.10 -15.96 -23.47
C ILE A 77 8.07 -17.27 -24.28
N PHE A 78 6.90 -17.92 -24.36
CA PHE A 78 6.75 -19.15 -25.15
C PHE A 78 6.74 -18.91 -26.67
N VAL A 79 6.28 -17.73 -27.12
CA VAL A 79 6.16 -17.43 -28.56
C VAL A 79 7.46 -16.85 -29.14
N ILE A 80 8.14 -15.96 -28.40
CA ILE A 80 9.25 -15.14 -28.90
C ILE A 80 10.55 -15.38 -28.11
N GLY A 81 10.55 -16.26 -27.11
CA GLY A 81 11.69 -16.54 -26.25
C GLY A 81 11.96 -15.42 -25.22
N VAL A 82 13.21 -15.27 -24.79
CA VAL A 82 13.62 -14.29 -23.76
C VAL A 82 13.25 -12.84 -24.12
N MET A 83 13.24 -12.50 -25.41
CA MET A 83 12.81 -11.18 -25.89
C MET A 83 11.34 -10.87 -25.55
N GLY A 84 10.51 -11.90 -25.35
CA GLY A 84 9.12 -11.77 -24.94
C GLY A 84 8.91 -11.12 -23.58
N VAL A 85 9.92 -11.12 -22.69
CA VAL A 85 9.85 -10.48 -21.36
C VAL A 85 9.70 -8.95 -21.48
N VAL A 86 10.28 -8.34 -22.51
CA VAL A 86 10.17 -6.90 -22.76
C VAL A 86 8.92 -6.59 -23.59
N VAL A 87 8.69 -7.39 -24.64
CA VAL A 87 7.62 -7.14 -25.62
C VAL A 87 6.23 -7.41 -25.03
N GLY A 88 6.08 -8.44 -24.19
CA GLY A 88 4.79 -8.83 -23.61
C GLY A 88 4.13 -7.75 -22.77
N PRO A 89 4.79 -7.26 -21.71
CA PRO A 89 4.25 -6.20 -20.87
C PRO A 89 4.06 -4.88 -21.62
N ALA A 90 4.95 -4.57 -22.58
CA ALA A 90 4.84 -3.38 -23.42
C ALA A 90 3.58 -3.40 -24.29
N LEU A 91 3.31 -4.51 -24.98
CA LEU A 91 2.10 -4.69 -25.79
C LEU A 91 0.84 -4.69 -24.93
N TYR A 92 0.90 -5.35 -23.77
CA TYR A 92 -0.20 -5.38 -22.81
C TYR A 92 -0.56 -3.99 -22.30
N GLY A 93 0.44 -3.21 -21.89
CA GLY A 93 0.27 -1.82 -21.47
C GLY A 93 -0.30 -0.94 -22.57
N PHE A 94 0.12 -1.15 -23.82
CA PHE A 94 -0.41 -0.44 -24.98
C PHE A 94 -1.90 -0.74 -25.22
N ILE A 95 -2.29 -2.02 -25.22
CA ILE A 95 -3.69 -2.42 -25.36
C ILE A 95 -4.55 -1.86 -24.22
N LEU A 96 -4.04 -1.91 -22.99
CA LEU A 96 -4.74 -1.37 -21.83
C LEU A 96 -4.92 0.16 -21.93
N ALA A 97 -3.89 0.89 -22.37
CA ALA A 97 -3.98 2.33 -22.58
C ALA A 97 -4.97 2.69 -23.71
N ALA A 98 -4.96 1.92 -24.80
CA ALA A 98 -5.91 2.08 -25.89
C ALA A 98 -7.35 1.77 -25.42
N TYR A 99 -7.53 0.69 -24.66
CA TYR A 99 -8.82 0.30 -24.08
C TYR A 99 -9.33 1.36 -23.10
N ARG A 100 -8.46 1.86 -22.22
CA ARG A 100 -8.78 2.94 -21.28
C ARG A 100 -9.17 4.22 -22.00
N THR A 101 -8.49 4.56 -23.09
CA THR A 101 -8.78 5.75 -23.92
C THR A 101 -10.10 5.59 -24.66
N ARG A 102 -10.39 4.39 -25.21
CA ARG A 102 -11.69 4.10 -25.83
C ARG A 102 -12.83 4.14 -24.81
N LEU A 103 -12.61 3.57 -23.64
CA LEU A 103 -13.57 3.62 -22.55
C LEU A 103 -13.78 5.04 -22.03
N SER A 104 -12.75 5.91 -21.97
CA SER A 104 -12.94 7.29 -21.55
C SER A 104 -13.80 8.09 -22.53
N ILE A 105 -13.65 7.85 -23.84
CA ILE A 105 -14.46 8.50 -24.88
C ILE A 105 -15.93 8.02 -24.81
N MET A 106 -16.18 6.72 -24.63
CA MET A 106 -17.54 6.19 -24.40
C MET A 106 -18.15 6.62 -23.05
N LYS A 107 -17.33 6.79 -22.02
CA LYS A 107 -17.76 7.28 -20.70
C LYS A 107 -18.13 8.77 -20.73
N GLU A 108 -17.58 9.51 -21.69
CA GLU A 108 -17.96 10.89 -21.99
C GLU A 108 -19.36 10.98 -22.60
N GLU A 109 -19.74 10.04 -23.47
CA GLU A 109 -21.11 9.93 -24.01
C GLU A 109 -22.13 9.43 -22.97
N ALA A 110 -21.70 8.62 -22.00
CA ALA A 110 -22.53 8.10 -20.91
C ALA A 110 -22.56 8.99 -19.65
N GLY A 111 -22.10 10.25 -19.71
CA GLY A 111 -22.28 11.22 -18.63
C GLY A 111 -21.64 10.83 -17.29
N VAL A 112 -20.46 10.21 -17.27
CA VAL A 112 -19.77 9.87 -16.02
C VAL A 112 -18.30 10.29 -16.06
N VAL A 113 -18.06 11.59 -16.07
CA VAL A 113 -16.94 12.15 -15.27
C VAL A 113 -17.39 12.19 -13.81
N ALA A 114 -17.71 11.03 -13.22
CA ALA A 114 -17.72 10.89 -11.77
C ALA A 114 -16.27 10.82 -11.30
N LYS A 115 -15.72 12.02 -11.11
CA LYS A 115 -14.86 12.48 -10.03
C LYS A 115 -13.95 11.42 -9.37
N PRO A 116 -12.62 11.61 -9.39
CA PRO A 116 -11.75 10.95 -8.42
C PRO A 116 -11.94 11.60 -7.05
N GLU A 117 -12.98 11.21 -6.32
CA GLU A 117 -13.15 11.47 -4.89
C GLU A 117 -13.72 10.22 -4.20
N ALA A 118 -12.85 9.22 -4.02
CA ALA A 118 -13.03 8.19 -3.01
C ALA A 118 -11.81 8.16 -2.08
N GLN A 119 -11.31 9.34 -1.68
CA GLN A 119 -10.57 9.50 -0.43
C GLN A 119 -10.62 10.95 0.07
N LYS A 120 -11.80 11.39 0.51
CA LYS A 120 -11.90 12.50 1.47
C LYS A 120 -13.14 12.32 2.35
N LYS A 121 -12.92 11.66 3.49
CA LYS A 121 -13.58 11.86 4.79
C LYS A 121 -15.12 11.85 4.80
N ASN A 122 -15.68 10.74 5.29
CA ASN A 122 -17.07 10.56 5.73
C ASN A 122 -17.72 11.87 6.28
N PRO A 123 -18.77 12.41 5.62
CA PRO A 123 -19.57 13.48 6.21
C PRO A 123 -20.75 12.98 7.08
N THR A 124 -20.87 11.68 7.35
CA THR A 124 -22.11 11.14 7.95
C THR A 124 -22.12 11.10 9.48
N GLU A 125 -21.01 11.36 10.18
CA GLU A 125 -21.02 11.42 11.66
C GLU A 125 -21.02 12.86 12.25
N SER A 126 -20.68 13.89 11.48
CA SER A 126 -20.60 15.27 12.01
C SER A 126 -21.94 16.04 12.03
N SER A 127 -22.97 15.55 11.35
CA SER A 127 -24.31 16.14 11.38
C SER A 127 -25.12 15.69 12.59
N GLN A 128 -25.00 14.41 12.96
CA GLN A 128 -25.76 13.83 14.08
C GLN A 128 -25.19 14.24 15.45
N GLY A 129 -23.88 14.46 15.55
CA GLY A 129 -23.26 15.02 16.76
C GLY A 129 -23.59 16.51 16.99
N ARG A 130 -23.76 17.30 15.94
CA ARG A 130 -24.10 18.74 16.05
C ARG A 130 -25.57 18.97 16.41
N SER A 131 -26.49 18.10 15.96
CA SER A 131 -27.91 18.22 16.31
C SER A 131 -28.21 17.80 17.76
N LEU A 132 -27.45 16.84 18.31
CA LEU A 132 -27.55 16.45 19.72
C LEU A 132 -26.94 17.51 20.66
N LEU A 133 -25.87 18.17 20.24
CA LEU A 133 -25.24 19.26 21.00
C LEU A 133 -26.10 20.53 21.00
N GLY A 134 -26.77 20.85 19.88
CA GLY A 134 -27.73 21.94 19.79
C GLY A 134 -29.01 21.71 20.62
N ARG A 135 -29.51 20.47 20.68
CA ARG A 135 -30.67 20.12 21.53
C ARG A 135 -30.35 20.12 23.03
N ARG A 136 -29.13 19.71 23.43
CA ARG A 136 -28.71 19.76 24.84
C ARG A 136 -28.36 21.17 25.31
N ALA A 137 -27.79 22.02 24.45
CA ALA A 137 -27.50 23.42 24.79
C ALA A 137 -28.78 24.24 25.05
N GLY A 138 -29.83 24.07 24.24
CA GLY A 138 -31.10 24.78 24.43
C GLY A 138 -31.82 24.42 25.75
N GLY A 139 -31.77 23.15 26.16
CA GLY A 139 -32.34 22.70 27.44
C GLY A 139 -31.60 23.25 28.65
N PHE A 140 -30.26 23.28 28.60
CA PHE A 140 -29.41 23.73 29.71
C PHE A 140 -29.55 25.24 29.98
N ILE A 141 -29.66 26.06 28.91
CA ILE A 141 -29.89 27.50 29.03
C ILE A 141 -31.27 27.79 29.63
N SER A 142 -32.30 27.00 29.26
CA SER A 142 -33.66 27.16 29.79
C SER A 142 -33.83 26.70 31.25
N TRP A 143 -32.92 25.84 31.75
CA TRP A 143 -32.85 25.43 33.16
C TRP A 143 -32.13 26.49 34.00
N LEU A 144 -31.06 27.10 33.47
CA LEU A 144 -30.29 28.14 34.19
C LEU A 144 -31.09 29.44 34.41
N SER A 145 -32.03 29.78 33.52
CA SER A 145 -32.87 30.98 33.67
C SER A 145 -34.08 30.77 34.61
N ARG A 146 -34.32 29.56 35.08
CA ARG A 146 -35.52 29.21 35.87
C ARG A 146 -35.24 29.04 37.37
N GLY A 147 -33.97 29.19 37.79
CA GLY A 147 -33.53 28.99 39.18
C GLY A 147 -32.78 30.19 39.79
N ARG A 148 -33.09 31.41 39.35
CA ARG A 148 -32.61 32.65 39.99
C ARG A 148 -33.73 33.68 40.09
N LEU A 149 -34.64 33.41 41.02
CA LEU A 149 -35.40 34.40 41.80
C LEU A 149 -35.43 33.89 43.24
#